data_AF-A0AA41NCA5-F1
#
_entry.id   AF-A0AA41NCA5-F1
#
_cell.length_a   1.000
_cell.length_b   1.000
_cell.length_c   1.000
_cell.angle_alpha   90.00
_cell.angle_beta   90.00
_cell.angle_gamma   90.00
#
_symmetry.space_group_name_H-M   'P 1'
#
loop_
_entity.id
_entity.type
_entity.pdbx_description
1 polymer ?
#
loop_
_entity_poly.entity_id
_entity_poly.type
_entity_poly.pdbx_seq_one_letter_code
_entity_poly.pdbx_strand_id
1 'polypeptide(L)'
;MAEPSKPTSCRVVIYLQWEMSGDTCLCPASGAKPKLSSFKGGRLGNKYMQLNVGGSLYYTMVWALTRHDTMLKAMFSGRMEVLTDKEGWILLDRCGKHFGTILNYLRDDTITLPKNRQEIKELMTEAKYYLIQGLVNSEDEEVYELRDHVHRIRVKRYSTYDDRQLGHQSAHRD
;
A
#
# COMPACT_ATOMS: atom_id res chain seq x y z
N MET A 1 44.54 -3.21 -9.77
CA MET A 1 43.49 -2.21 -9.52
C MET A 1 42.22 -2.76 -10.13
N ALA A 2 41.31 -3.28 -9.32
CA ALA A 2 40.05 -3.87 -9.78
C ALA A 2 38.96 -2.80 -9.71
N GLU A 3 38.24 -2.59 -10.82
CA GLU A 3 37.10 -1.70 -10.88
C GLU A 3 35.91 -2.25 -10.08
N PRO A 4 35.11 -1.39 -9.41
CA PRO A 4 33.90 -1.84 -8.74
C PRO A 4 32.85 -2.25 -9.79
N SER A 5 32.40 -3.51 -9.68
CA SER A 5 31.38 -4.12 -10.52
C SER A 5 30.04 -3.36 -10.44
N LYS A 6 29.46 -3.09 -11.61
CA LYS A 6 28.11 -2.50 -11.75
C LYS A 6 27.07 -3.46 -11.17
N PRO A 7 26.03 -3.00 -10.45
CA PRO A 7 24.95 -3.87 -10.03
C PRO A 7 24.10 -4.21 -11.25
N THR A 8 24.37 -5.36 -11.87
CA THR A 8 23.54 -5.93 -12.94
C THR A 8 22.33 -6.62 -12.34
N SER A 9 21.15 -6.20 -12.81
CA SER A 9 19.90 -6.95 -12.80
C SER A 9 19.12 -7.00 -11.47
N CYS A 10 18.31 -5.97 -11.23
CA CYS A 10 17.14 -6.04 -10.34
C CYS A 10 16.07 -6.98 -10.94
N ARG A 11 16.33 -8.29 -10.89
CA ARG A 11 15.38 -9.36 -11.25
C ARG A 11 14.48 -9.77 -10.08
N VAL A 12 14.52 -9.03 -8.96
CA VAL A 12 14.29 -9.62 -7.63
C VAL A 12 12.94 -9.29 -6.97
N VAL A 13 12.19 -8.24 -7.32
CA VAL A 13 11.13 -7.78 -6.37
C VAL A 13 9.71 -8.33 -6.61
N ILE A 14 9.35 -8.78 -7.82
CA ILE A 14 7.95 -9.24 -8.07
C ILE A 14 7.75 -10.73 -7.77
N TYR A 15 8.83 -11.50 -7.62
CA TYR A 15 8.75 -12.94 -7.32
C TYR A 15 8.72 -13.29 -5.82
N LEU A 16 8.86 -12.32 -4.91
CA LEU A 16 9.17 -12.59 -3.49
C LEU A 16 7.98 -12.89 -2.55
N GLN A 17 6.79 -13.23 -3.05
CA GLN A 17 5.73 -13.74 -2.15
C GLN A 17 4.93 -14.93 -2.71
N TRP A 18 5.35 -15.58 -3.79
CA TRP A 18 4.60 -16.75 -4.31
C TRP A 18 5.24 -18.11 -4.03
N GLU A 19 6.54 -18.21 -3.78
CA GLU A 19 7.19 -19.52 -3.59
C GLU A 19 8.00 -19.58 -2.30
N MET A 20 7.37 -19.77 -1.12
CA MET A 20 8.00 -20.46 0.04
C MET A 20 7.01 -21.03 1.07
N SER A 21 5.74 -21.24 0.75
CA SER A 21 4.87 -22.07 1.61
C SER A 21 4.06 -23.00 0.74
N GLY A 22 4.58 -24.21 0.58
CA GLY A 22 3.80 -25.31 0.04
C GLY A 22 2.63 -25.56 0.99
N ASP A 23 1.46 -25.05 0.63
CA ASP A 23 0.17 -25.59 1.03
C ASP A 23 -0.91 -25.11 0.05
N THR A 24 -1.28 -26.06 -0.81
CA THR A 24 -2.53 -26.24 -1.55
C THR A 24 -3.45 -25.02 -1.68
N CYS A 25 -3.32 -24.26 -2.76
CA CYS A 25 -4.43 -23.47 -3.30
C CYS A 25 -5.13 -24.32 -4.38
N LEU A 26 -6.35 -24.75 -4.10
CA LEU A 26 -7.22 -25.40 -5.08
C LEU A 26 -7.58 -24.40 -6.18
N CYS A 27 -6.89 -24.50 -7.32
CA CYS A 27 -7.30 -23.86 -8.57
C CYS A 27 -8.01 -24.91 -9.45
N PRO A 28 -9.19 -24.63 -10.03
CA PRO A 28 -9.84 -25.56 -10.95
C PRO A 28 -8.98 -25.78 -12.19
N ALA A 29 -8.88 -27.04 -12.61
CA ALA A 29 -8.07 -27.50 -13.72
C ALA A 29 -8.50 -26.87 -15.06
N SER A 30 -7.75 -25.86 -15.50
CA SER A 30 -7.70 -25.43 -16.91
C SER A 30 -6.36 -24.77 -17.16
N GLY A 31 -5.43 -25.57 -17.68
CA GLY A 31 -4.04 -25.20 -17.92
C GLY A 31 -3.86 -24.06 -18.92
N ALA A 32 -3.38 -22.93 -18.43
CA ALA A 32 -2.46 -22.05 -19.14
C ALA A 32 -1.63 -21.31 -18.09
N LYS A 33 -0.31 -21.55 -18.07
CA LYS A 33 0.60 -20.80 -17.19
C LYS A 33 0.64 -19.33 -17.66
N PRO A 34 0.60 -18.33 -16.75
CA PRO A 34 0.79 -16.93 -17.11
C PRO A 34 2.09 -16.74 -17.89
N LYS A 35 2.06 -15.89 -18.92
CA LYS A 35 3.26 -15.57 -19.70
C LYS A 35 3.96 -14.39 -19.06
N LEU A 36 5.25 -14.55 -18.80
CA LEU A 36 6.13 -13.44 -18.46
C LEU A 36 6.40 -12.64 -19.73
N SER A 37 6.00 -11.38 -19.75
CA SER A 37 6.27 -10.50 -20.89
C SER A 37 7.10 -9.30 -20.46
N SER A 38 8.05 -8.93 -21.32
CA SER A 38 8.82 -7.71 -21.15
C SER A 38 7.98 -6.55 -21.68
N PHE A 39 7.51 -5.69 -20.79
CA PHE A 39 6.76 -4.51 -21.17
C PHE A 39 7.74 -3.50 -21.80
N LYS A 40 7.65 -3.26 -23.12
CA LYS A 40 8.49 -2.26 -23.80
C LYS A 40 7.98 -0.85 -23.47
N GLY A 41 8.46 -0.28 -22.35
CA GLY A 41 8.08 1.04 -21.80
C GLY A 41 8.45 2.27 -22.62
N GLY A 42 8.81 2.14 -23.90
CA GLY A 42 9.15 3.28 -24.76
C GLY A 42 7.92 4.05 -25.25
N ARG A 43 7.77 5.32 -24.82
CA ARG A 43 6.76 6.29 -25.29
C ARG A 43 5.29 5.86 -25.10
N LEU A 44 4.94 5.32 -23.93
CA LEU A 44 3.57 4.88 -23.62
C LEU A 44 2.74 5.87 -22.80
N GLY A 45 3.24 7.09 -22.56
CA GLY A 45 2.65 8.07 -21.63
C GLY A 45 1.11 8.18 -21.70
N ASN A 46 0.51 8.07 -22.88
CA ASN A 46 -0.95 8.23 -23.05
C ASN A 46 -1.69 6.95 -23.49
N LYS A 47 -1.10 5.75 -23.38
CA LYS A 47 -1.79 4.50 -23.74
C LYS A 47 -2.56 3.93 -22.56
N TYR A 48 -3.71 3.32 -22.86
CA TYR A 48 -4.46 2.52 -21.90
C TYR A 48 -3.82 1.15 -21.71
N MET A 49 -3.98 0.63 -20.51
CA MET A 49 -3.54 -0.68 -20.07
C MET A 49 -4.64 -1.35 -19.25
N GLN A 50 -4.62 -2.68 -19.29
CA GLN A 50 -5.59 -3.54 -18.62
C GLN A 50 -4.89 -4.24 -17.45
N LEU A 51 -5.43 -4.09 -16.25
CA LEU A 51 -4.89 -4.65 -15.01
C LEU A 51 -5.92 -5.57 -14.37
N ASN A 52 -5.50 -6.75 -13.94
CA ASN A 52 -6.28 -7.66 -13.12
C ASN A 52 -5.63 -7.77 -11.75
N VAL A 53 -6.29 -7.19 -10.73
CA VAL A 53 -5.79 -7.11 -9.35
C VAL A 53 -6.61 -8.05 -8.49
N GLY A 54 -6.11 -9.29 -8.33
CA GLY A 54 -6.79 -10.35 -7.56
C GLY A 54 -8.23 -10.61 -8.00
N GLY A 55 -8.50 -10.54 -9.31
CA GLY A 55 -9.84 -10.72 -9.89
C GLY A 55 -10.61 -9.41 -10.15
N SER A 56 -10.12 -8.27 -9.68
CA SER A 56 -10.72 -6.96 -9.98
C SER A 56 -10.10 -6.34 -11.23
N LEU A 57 -10.93 -6.06 -12.24
CA LEU A 57 -10.48 -5.59 -13.54
C LEU A 57 -10.46 -4.07 -13.63
N TYR A 58 -9.34 -3.50 -14.08
CA TYR A 58 -9.15 -2.06 -14.24
C TYR A 58 -8.60 -1.70 -15.61
N TYR A 59 -9.15 -0.63 -16.17
CA TYR A 59 -8.57 0.08 -17.30
C TYR A 59 -8.00 1.40 -16.82
N THR A 60 -6.73 1.65 -17.12
CA THR A 60 -6.08 2.91 -16.74
C THR A 60 -5.01 3.30 -17.75
N MET A 61 -4.60 4.57 -17.73
CA MET A 61 -3.49 5.04 -18.54
C MET A 61 -2.16 4.78 -17.86
N VAL A 62 -1.13 4.48 -18.65
CA VAL A 62 0.27 4.36 -18.19
C VAL A 62 0.69 5.62 -17.44
N TRP A 63 0.26 6.79 -17.92
CA TRP A 63 0.45 8.10 -17.30
C TRP A 63 0.18 8.08 -15.79
N ALA A 64 -1.01 7.60 -15.37
CA ALA A 64 -1.41 7.61 -13.98
C ALA A 64 -0.48 6.72 -13.13
N LEU A 65 -0.15 5.53 -13.64
CA LEU A 65 0.72 4.57 -12.95
C LEU A 65 2.18 5.05 -12.85
N THR A 66 2.59 5.99 -13.70
CA THR A 66 3.98 6.48 -13.80
C THR A 66 4.18 7.91 -13.31
N ARG A 67 3.11 8.59 -12.90
CA ARG A 67 3.13 9.97 -12.36
C ARG A 67 3.95 10.05 -11.07
N HIS A 68 3.74 9.11 -10.15
CA HIS A 68 4.38 9.10 -8.83
C HIS A 68 5.51 8.08 -8.73
N ASP A 69 6.51 8.36 -7.89
CA ASP A 69 7.59 7.41 -7.62
C ASP A 69 7.10 6.27 -6.72
N THR A 70 6.58 5.22 -7.36
CA THR A 70 5.89 4.09 -6.72
C THR A 70 6.37 2.77 -7.30
N MET A 71 6.04 1.66 -6.65
CA MET A 71 6.29 0.32 -7.20
C MET A 71 5.63 0.15 -8.57
N LEU A 72 4.43 0.69 -8.76
CA LEU A 72 3.71 0.64 -10.05
C LEU A 72 4.51 1.37 -11.14
N LYS A 73 5.07 2.55 -10.86
CA LYS A 73 5.93 3.24 -11.84
C LYS A 73 7.11 2.36 -12.25
N ALA A 74 7.75 1.66 -11.30
CA ALA A 74 8.83 0.74 -11.63
C ALA A 74 8.34 -0.40 -12.55
N MET A 75 7.20 -1.02 -12.23
CA MET A 75 6.58 -2.08 -13.03
C MET A 75 6.28 -1.62 -14.46
N PHE A 76 5.68 -0.44 -14.61
CA PHE A 76 5.20 0.08 -15.90
C PHE A 76 6.19 0.99 -16.63
N SER A 77 7.37 1.25 -16.05
CA SER A 77 8.48 1.94 -16.73
C SER A 77 9.14 1.10 -17.81
N GLY A 78 8.78 -0.18 -17.92
CA GLY A 78 9.39 -1.15 -18.82
C GLY A 78 10.75 -1.68 -18.37
N ARG A 79 11.09 -1.49 -17.09
CA ARG A 79 12.31 -1.99 -16.46
C ARG A 79 12.11 -3.29 -15.67
N MET A 80 10.85 -3.72 -15.52
CA MET A 80 10.49 -4.95 -14.80
C MET A 80 9.67 -5.86 -15.71
N GLU A 81 9.81 -7.16 -15.49
CA GLU A 81 8.96 -8.15 -16.16
C GLU A 81 7.61 -8.23 -15.43
N VAL A 82 6.53 -8.30 -16.19
CA VAL A 82 5.18 -8.40 -15.63
C VAL A 82 4.50 -9.68 -16.10
N LEU A 83 3.66 -10.25 -15.24
CA LEU A 83 2.85 -11.40 -15.59
C LEU A 83 1.65 -10.92 -16.40
N THR A 84 1.41 -11.59 -17.52
CA THR A 84 0.28 -11.33 -18.40
C THR A 84 -0.48 -12.62 -18.69
N ASP A 85 -1.80 -12.54 -18.74
CA ASP A 85 -2.62 -13.66 -19.20
C ASP A 85 -2.67 -13.75 -20.74
N LYS A 86 -3.50 -14.67 -21.24
CA LYS A 86 -3.71 -14.90 -22.68
C LYS A 86 -4.43 -13.74 -23.40
N GLU A 87 -5.16 -12.91 -22.66
CA GLU A 87 -5.95 -11.79 -23.16
C GLU A 87 -5.17 -10.46 -23.07
N GLY A 88 -4.02 -10.46 -22.37
CA GLY A 88 -3.15 -9.30 -22.22
C GLY A 88 -3.35 -8.55 -20.91
N TRP A 89 -4.10 -9.10 -19.96
CA TRP A 89 -4.25 -8.52 -18.63
C TRP A 89 -2.98 -8.67 -17.84
N ILE A 90 -2.49 -7.56 -17.29
CA ILE A 90 -1.37 -7.61 -16.35
C ILE A 90 -1.88 -8.03 -14.99
N LEU A 91 -1.30 -9.10 -14.47
CA LEU A 91 -1.77 -9.77 -13.26
C LEU A 91 -1.02 -9.24 -12.05
N LEU A 92 -1.78 -8.72 -11.08
CA LEU A 92 -1.29 -8.33 -9.76
C LEU A 92 -1.92 -9.25 -8.72
N ASP A 93 -1.09 -9.94 -7.95
CA ASP A 93 -1.52 -10.82 -6.86
C ASP A 93 -1.79 -10.01 -5.59
N ARG A 94 -2.81 -9.15 -5.65
CA ARG A 94 -3.26 -8.27 -4.56
C ARG A 94 -4.77 -8.17 -4.52
N CYS A 95 -5.31 -7.75 -3.39
CA CYS A 95 -6.75 -7.49 -3.29
C CYS A 95 -7.12 -6.21 -4.05
N GLY A 96 -7.99 -6.34 -5.05
CA GLY A 96 -8.45 -5.19 -5.84
C GLY A 96 -9.41 -4.24 -5.13
N LYS A 97 -9.98 -4.61 -3.98
CA LYS A 97 -11.02 -3.85 -3.26
C LYS A 97 -10.74 -2.34 -3.18
N HIS A 98 -9.50 -1.96 -2.85
CA HIS A 98 -9.08 -0.57 -2.64
C HIS A 98 -8.26 0.01 -3.80
N PHE A 99 -8.01 -0.77 -4.85
CA PHE A 99 -7.15 -0.36 -5.96
C PHE A 99 -7.74 0.80 -6.78
N GLY A 100 -9.07 0.92 -6.84
CA GLY A 100 -9.72 2.08 -7.45
C GLY A 100 -9.35 3.39 -6.74
N THR A 101 -9.33 3.40 -5.41
CA THR A 101 -8.91 4.56 -4.61
C THR A 101 -7.43 4.87 -4.83
N ILE A 102 -6.58 3.85 -4.91
CA ILE A 102 -5.17 3.98 -5.27
C ILE A 102 -5.01 4.66 -6.64
N LEU A 103 -5.76 4.23 -7.65
CA LEU A 103 -5.73 4.85 -8.98
C LEU A 103 -6.18 6.31 -8.97
N ASN A 104 -7.20 6.65 -8.19
CA ASN A 104 -7.68 8.04 -8.09
C ASN A 104 -6.60 8.94 -7.46
N TYR A 105 -5.95 8.46 -6.40
CA TYR A 105 -4.81 9.19 -5.82
C TYR A 105 -3.70 9.41 -6.85
N LEU A 106 -3.31 8.37 -7.60
CA LEU A 106 -2.27 8.49 -8.62
C LEU A 106 -2.67 9.39 -9.82
N ARG A 107 -3.95 9.71 -9.99
CA ARG A 107 -4.44 10.60 -11.06
C ARG A 107 -4.52 12.04 -10.61
N ASP A 108 -4.99 12.27 -9.39
CA ASP A 108 -5.46 13.58 -8.96
C ASP A 108 -4.69 14.13 -7.75
N ASP A 109 -3.75 13.36 -7.17
CA ASP A 109 -3.09 13.67 -5.90
C ASP A 109 -4.05 13.86 -4.71
N THR A 110 -5.29 13.37 -4.87
CA THR A 110 -6.35 13.50 -3.86
C THR A 110 -6.90 12.14 -3.47
N ILE A 111 -7.25 12.01 -2.19
CA ILE A 111 -7.88 10.80 -1.68
C ILE A 111 -9.06 11.16 -0.79
N THR A 112 -10.18 10.48 -1.01
CA THR A 112 -11.31 10.51 -0.09
C THR A 112 -11.21 9.26 0.77
N LEU A 113 -10.85 9.45 2.04
CA LEU A 113 -10.69 8.33 2.96
C LEU A 113 -12.05 7.70 3.29
N PRO A 114 -12.14 6.35 3.35
CA PRO A 114 -13.34 5.67 3.81
C PRO A 114 -13.66 6.05 5.26
N LYS A 115 -14.96 6.07 5.62
CA LYS A 115 -15.38 6.36 7.01
C LYS A 115 -15.05 5.21 7.97
N ASN A 116 -14.96 3.99 7.44
CA ASN A 116 -14.75 2.79 8.23
C ASN A 116 -13.26 2.61 8.53
N ARG A 117 -12.91 2.52 9.82
CA ARG A 117 -11.53 2.31 10.28
C ARG A 117 -10.88 1.05 9.70
N GLN A 118 -11.66 0.00 9.47
CA GLN A 118 -11.15 -1.23 8.88
C GLN A 118 -10.78 -1.03 7.41
N GLU A 119 -11.62 -0.33 6.64
CA GLU A 119 -11.34 0.01 5.25
C GLU A 119 -10.14 0.94 5.10
N ILE A 120 -9.97 1.90 6.03
CA ILE A 120 -8.75 2.72 6.09
C ILE A 120 -7.53 1.80 6.25
N LYS A 121 -7.50 0.90 7.25
CA LYS A 121 -6.36 -0.01 7.46
C LYS A 121 -6.04 -0.88 6.23
N GLU A 122 -7.06 -1.38 5.56
CA GLU A 122 -6.92 -2.17 4.34
C GLU A 122 -6.32 -1.34 3.19
N LEU A 123 -6.88 -0.16 2.93
CA LEU A 123 -6.38 0.78 1.92
C LEU A 123 -4.92 1.18 2.17
N MET A 124 -4.59 1.41 3.44
CA MET A 124 -3.25 1.74 3.90
C MET A 124 -2.26 0.58 3.75
N THR A 125 -2.72 -0.65 3.94
CA THR A 125 -1.92 -1.85 3.66
C THR A 125 -1.56 -1.92 2.18
N GLU A 126 -2.49 -1.61 1.28
CA GLU A 126 -2.20 -1.55 -0.15
C GLU A 126 -1.29 -0.36 -0.52
N ALA A 127 -1.50 0.83 0.06
CA ALA A 127 -0.64 1.99 -0.16
C ALA A 127 0.83 1.69 0.22
N LYS A 128 1.04 0.97 1.33
CA LYS A 128 2.37 0.49 1.76
C LYS A 128 2.94 -0.52 0.77
N TYR A 129 2.14 -1.47 0.29
CA TYR A 129 2.59 -2.44 -0.71
C TYR A 129 3.04 -1.78 -2.02
N TYR A 130 2.28 -0.81 -2.54
CA TYR A 130 2.62 -0.08 -3.77
C TYR A 130 3.66 1.03 -3.57
N LEU A 131 4.19 1.21 -2.35
CA LEU A 131 5.17 2.23 -1.96
C LEU A 131 4.68 3.66 -2.23
N ILE A 132 3.41 3.96 -1.96
CA ILE A 132 2.81 5.28 -2.19
C ILE A 132 3.04 6.17 -0.98
N GLN A 133 4.21 6.80 -0.91
CA GLN A 133 4.63 7.58 0.26
C GLN A 133 3.63 8.68 0.66
N GLY A 134 3.05 9.39 -0.30
CA GLY A 134 2.10 10.47 0.01
C GLY A 134 0.82 10.01 0.70
N LEU A 135 0.42 8.73 0.54
CA LEU A 135 -0.69 8.15 1.30
C LEU A 135 -0.24 7.60 2.66
N VAL A 136 0.92 6.94 2.70
CA VAL A 136 1.45 6.38 3.95
C VAL A 136 1.69 7.48 4.98
N ASN A 137 2.22 8.62 4.56
CA ASN A 137 2.48 9.75 5.45
C ASN A 137 1.18 10.46 5.88
N SER A 138 0.10 10.35 5.10
CA SER A 138 -1.19 10.98 5.45
C SER A 138 -1.93 10.25 6.58
N GLU A 139 -1.67 8.95 6.78
CA GLU A 139 -2.13 8.24 7.99
C GLU A 139 -1.60 8.90 9.24
N ASP A 140 -0.32 9.29 9.22
CA ASP A 140 0.32 9.85 10.39
C ASP A 140 -0.39 11.15 10.78
N GLU A 141 -0.58 12.12 9.89
CA GLU A 141 -1.23 13.39 10.28
C GLU A 141 -2.66 13.20 10.85
N GLU A 142 -3.51 12.37 10.23
CA GLU A 142 -4.89 12.18 10.70
C GLU A 142 -5.01 11.29 11.96
N VAL A 143 -4.10 10.31 12.11
CA VAL A 143 -4.02 9.45 13.29
C VAL A 143 -3.35 10.15 14.47
N TYR A 144 -2.38 11.04 14.23
CA TYR A 144 -1.74 11.84 15.28
C TYR A 144 -2.75 12.78 15.92
N GLU A 145 -3.60 13.47 15.16
CA GLU A 145 -4.63 14.35 15.75
C GLU A 145 -5.63 13.59 16.64
N LEU A 146 -6.07 12.39 16.20
CA LEU A 146 -6.96 11.55 17.00
C LEU A 146 -6.25 10.91 18.20
N ARG A 147 -5.01 10.46 18.04
CA ARG A 147 -4.19 9.92 19.15
C ARG A 147 -3.89 11.01 20.18
N ASP A 148 -3.52 12.20 19.74
CA ASP A 148 -3.26 13.35 20.61
C ASP A 148 -4.53 13.79 21.33
N HIS A 149 -5.67 13.79 20.65
CA HIS A 149 -6.93 14.12 21.30
C HIS A 149 -7.29 13.09 22.39
N VAL A 150 -7.18 11.80 22.12
CA VAL A 150 -7.41 10.74 23.12
C VAL A 150 -6.35 10.77 24.22
N HIS A 151 -5.08 11.03 23.89
CA HIS A 151 -3.99 11.16 24.85
C HIS A 151 -4.22 12.36 25.76
N ARG A 152 -4.59 13.53 25.23
CA ARG A 152 -5.01 14.71 26.01
C ARG A 152 -6.22 14.40 26.89
N ILE A 153 -7.23 13.70 26.39
CA ILE A 153 -8.38 13.26 27.21
C ILE A 153 -7.92 12.34 28.34
N ARG A 154 -7.07 11.36 28.04
CA ARG A 154 -6.56 10.38 29.01
C ARG A 154 -5.68 11.04 30.07
N VAL A 155 -4.71 11.88 29.66
CA VAL A 155 -3.84 12.64 30.56
C VAL A 155 -4.67 13.59 31.43
N LYS A 156 -5.63 14.32 30.86
CA LYS A 156 -6.54 15.16 31.65
C LYS A 156 -7.33 14.34 32.68
N ARG A 157 -7.86 13.17 32.29
CA ARG A 157 -8.53 12.27 33.24
C ARG A 157 -7.60 11.84 34.37
N TYR A 158 -6.39 11.36 34.06
CA TYR A 158 -5.45 10.91 35.09
C TYR A 158 -4.97 12.06 36.00
N SER A 159 -4.70 13.25 35.46
CA SER A 159 -4.34 14.43 36.26
C SER A 159 -5.45 14.85 37.23
N THR A 160 -6.72 14.71 36.84
CA THR A 160 -7.85 15.04 37.73
C THR A 160 -8.10 14.01 38.84
N TYR A 161 -7.42 12.85 38.82
CA TYR A 161 -7.54 11.83 39.86
C TYR A 161 -6.52 11.98 41.00
N ASP A 162 -5.40 12.68 40.79
CA ASP A 162 -4.25 12.64 41.72
C ASP A 162 -4.23 13.75 42.80
N ASP A 163 -5.17 14.72 42.77
CA ASP A 163 -5.20 15.84 43.74
C ASP A 163 -6.28 15.70 44.85
N ARG A 164 -7.04 14.59 44.90
CA ARG A 164 -8.20 14.47 45.81
C ARG A 164 -8.06 13.49 46.99
N GLN A 165 -6.90 12.87 47.25
CA GLN A 165 -6.77 11.85 48.31
C GLN A 165 -5.62 12.01 49.33
N LEU A 166 -5.05 13.19 49.54
CA LEU A 166 -4.13 13.42 50.68
C LEU A 166 -4.53 14.63 51.49
N GLY A 167 -5.54 14.46 52.34
CA GLY A 167 -5.87 15.50 53.31
C GLY A 167 -7.07 15.16 54.17
N HIS A 168 -6.94 14.20 55.09
CA HIS A 168 -7.64 14.21 56.38
C HIS A 168 -7.02 13.17 57.34
N GLN A 169 -5.97 13.57 58.04
CA GLN A 169 -5.73 13.09 59.40
C GLN A 169 -5.62 14.33 60.28
N SER A 170 -6.72 14.61 60.99
CA SER A 170 -6.84 15.63 62.01
C SER A 170 -5.78 15.41 63.10
N ALA A 171 -4.98 16.45 63.33
CA ALA A 171 -4.02 16.53 64.41
C ALA A 171 -4.74 16.42 65.78
N HIS A 172 -4.31 15.45 66.58
CA HIS A 172 -4.58 15.39 68.01
C HIS A 172 -3.46 16.16 68.73
N ARG A 173 -3.80 17.28 69.36
CA ARG A 173 -3.09 18.03 70.42
C ARG A 173 -4.18 18.79 71.16
N ASP A 174 -4.30 18.82 72.48
CA ASP A 174 -3.56 18.26 73.61
C ASP A 174 -4.61 17.83 74.66
#